data_AF-A0A9E6F0G8-F1
#
_entry.id   AF-A0A9E6F0G8-F1
#
_cell.length_a   1.000
_cell.length_b   1.000
_cell.length_c   1.000
_cell.angle_alpha   90.00
_cell.angle_beta   90.00
_cell.angle_gamma   90.00
#
_symmetry.space_group_name_H-M   'P 1'
#
loop_
_entity.id
_entity.type
_entity.pdbx_description
1 polymer ?
#
loop_
_entity_poly.entity_id
_entity_poly.type
_entity_poly.pdbx_seq_one_letter_code
_entity_poly.pdbx_strand_id
1 'polypeptide(L)'
;MGTFEVTKCRIHDDLLQEGLKKKPAKSAASFVTIGEPDIDLIKNGKEVSVEIKGLDIYDPIKDEVKARNVSDIAYWMVDDDYDGSNFVVKQVFFCGGEKDEFNKWKKGLDNLAKDSAKKKVEKTLKIEIDDEAFDRLYGHISHPIEIKKKGQKIAVRIISQFGEECTKVLEVK
;
A
#
# COMPACT_ATOMS: atom_id res chain seq x y z
N MET A 1 9.57 26.02 31.24
CA MET A 1 9.20 25.74 29.84
C MET A 1 8.18 24.62 29.87
N GLY A 2 6.96 24.86 29.40
CA GLY A 2 5.91 23.85 29.36
C GLY A 2 6.06 22.93 28.15
N THR A 3 5.72 21.66 28.30
CA THR A 3 5.62 20.68 27.22
C THR A 3 4.21 20.70 26.64
N PHE A 4 4.09 20.68 25.31
CA PHE A 4 2.82 20.56 24.60
C PHE A 4 2.85 19.33 23.70
N GLU A 5 1.72 18.64 23.61
CA GLU A 5 1.54 17.48 22.76
C GLU A 5 1.06 17.95 21.37
N VAL A 6 1.79 17.57 20.34
CA VAL A 6 1.41 17.85 18.95
C VAL A 6 0.90 16.56 18.34
N THR A 7 -0.42 16.45 18.25
CA THR A 7 -1.08 15.35 17.54
C THR A 7 -1.29 15.77 16.09
N LYS A 8 -0.72 15.05 15.14
CA LYS A 8 -1.10 15.22 13.72
C LYS A 8 -2.55 14.77 13.56
N CYS A 9 -3.44 15.72 13.31
CA CYS A 9 -4.82 15.43 12.92
C CYS A 9 -4.94 15.61 11.41
N ARG A 10 -5.49 14.62 10.71
CA ARG A 10 -5.80 14.74 9.29
C ARG A 10 -7.13 15.49 9.16
N ILE A 11 -7.10 16.69 8.59
CA ILE A 11 -8.31 17.42 8.22
C ILE A 11 -9.01 16.63 7.10
N HIS A 12 -10.33 16.49 7.20
CA HIS A 12 -11.14 15.76 6.24
C HIS A 12 -11.00 16.41 4.85
N ASP A 13 -10.64 15.63 3.83
CA ASP A 13 -10.35 16.16 2.48
C ASP A 13 -11.57 16.83 1.81
N ASP A 14 -12.78 16.55 2.31
CA ASP A 14 -14.04 17.14 1.82
C ASP A 14 -14.12 18.67 1.99
N LEU A 15 -13.46 19.23 3.01
CA LEU A 15 -13.47 20.69 3.28
C LEU A 15 -12.86 21.53 2.13
N LEU A 16 -12.14 20.89 1.20
CA LEU A 16 -11.49 21.53 0.05
C LEU A 16 -12.11 21.12 -1.30
N GLN A 17 -13.13 20.25 -1.31
CA GLN A 17 -13.66 19.66 -2.54
C GLN A 17 -15.06 20.17 -2.95
N GLU A 18 -15.70 20.95 -2.08
CA GLU A 18 -17.02 21.54 -2.34
C GLU A 18 -16.93 22.50 -3.55
N GLY A 19 -17.51 22.10 -4.70
CA GLY A 19 -17.45 22.83 -5.98
C GLY A 19 -16.56 22.21 -7.06
N LEU A 20 -15.68 21.26 -6.71
CA LEU A 20 -14.88 20.49 -7.68
C LEU A 20 -15.57 19.21 -8.16
N LYS A 21 -16.54 18.70 -7.39
CA LYS A 21 -17.38 17.54 -7.74
C LYS A 21 -18.35 17.89 -8.89
N LYS A 22 -17.89 17.93 -10.15
CA LYS A 22 -18.77 18.07 -11.32
C LYS A 22 -19.64 16.81 -11.48
N LYS A 23 -20.96 16.97 -11.59
CA LYS A 23 -21.89 15.91 -12.02
C LYS A 23 -21.54 15.49 -13.46
N PRO A 24 -21.55 14.19 -13.80
CA PRO A 24 -22.11 13.06 -13.05
C PRO A 24 -21.13 12.40 -12.07
N ALA A 25 -21.65 11.62 -11.11
CA ALA A 25 -20.90 10.92 -10.06
C ALA A 25 -19.69 10.07 -10.54
N LYS A 26 -19.66 9.65 -11.82
CA LYS A 26 -18.52 8.95 -12.41
C LYS A 26 -17.23 9.78 -12.48
N SER A 27 -17.30 11.11 -12.57
CA SER A 27 -16.09 11.96 -12.56
C SER A 27 -15.56 12.29 -11.16
N ALA A 28 -16.27 11.89 -10.10
CA ALA A 28 -15.83 12.14 -8.73
C ALA A 28 -14.73 11.16 -8.25
N ALA A 29 -14.50 10.05 -8.96
CA ALA A 29 -13.43 9.10 -8.63
C ALA A 29 -12.03 9.75 -8.63
N SER A 30 -11.81 10.82 -9.40
CA SER A 30 -10.54 11.57 -9.41
C SER A 30 -10.28 12.38 -8.13
N PHE A 31 -11.25 12.46 -7.21
CA PHE A 31 -11.12 13.15 -5.92
C PHE A 31 -11.04 12.18 -4.73
N VAL A 32 -10.90 10.88 -4.99
CA VAL A 32 -10.60 9.90 -3.94
C VAL A 32 -9.29 10.32 -3.27
N THR A 33 -9.27 10.29 -1.94
CA THR A 33 -8.06 10.62 -1.20
C THR A 33 -7.72 9.51 -0.23
N ILE A 34 -6.44 9.17 -0.15
CA ILE A 34 -5.93 8.08 0.68
C ILE A 34 -5.13 8.62 1.86
N GLY A 35 -5.22 7.94 2.99
CA GLY A 35 -4.50 8.32 4.20
C GLY A 35 -3.05 7.92 4.23
N GLU A 36 -2.40 8.32 5.32
CA GLU A 36 -1.13 7.70 5.66
C GLU A 36 -1.39 6.22 5.95
N PRO A 37 -0.65 5.30 5.32
CA PRO A 37 -0.86 3.88 5.54
C PRO A 37 -0.45 3.45 6.94
N ASP A 38 -1.14 2.44 7.43
CA ASP A 38 -0.81 1.79 8.69
C ASP A 38 0.17 0.65 8.41
N ILE A 39 1.36 0.75 9.00
CA ILE A 39 2.52 -0.06 8.66
C ILE A 39 3.28 -0.39 9.94
N ASP A 40 3.53 -1.68 10.15
CA ASP A 40 4.33 -2.21 11.25
C ASP A 40 5.71 -2.69 10.77
N LEU A 41 6.68 -2.63 11.67
CA LEU A 41 8.01 -3.20 11.51
C LEU A 41 8.17 -4.43 12.40
N ILE A 42 8.26 -5.61 11.78
CA ILE A 42 8.52 -6.88 12.45
C ILE A 42 10.04 -7.07 12.53
N LYS A 43 10.63 -6.89 13.72
CA LYS A 43 12.07 -7.05 13.94
C LYS A 43 12.42 -8.52 14.23
N ASN A 44 13.37 -9.07 13.47
CA ASN A 44 13.91 -10.42 13.62
C ASN A 44 15.45 -10.37 13.69
N GLY A 45 15.98 -10.04 14.87
CA GLY A 45 17.43 -9.93 15.07
C GLY A 45 18.05 -8.78 14.26
N LYS A 46 18.83 -9.11 13.23
CA LYS A 46 19.47 -8.13 12.32
C LYS A 46 18.65 -7.81 11.08
N GLU A 47 17.49 -8.45 10.94
CA GLU A 47 16.58 -8.25 9.83
C GLU A 47 15.28 -7.61 10.31
N VAL A 48 14.60 -6.90 9.42
CA VAL A 48 13.26 -6.38 9.64
C VAL A 48 12.36 -6.73 8.46
N SER A 49 11.09 -6.99 8.72
CA SER A 49 10.05 -7.07 7.68
C SER A 49 9.04 -5.96 7.89
N VAL A 50 8.53 -5.42 6.78
CA VAL A 50 7.45 -4.44 6.75
C VAL A 50 6.13 -5.19 6.62
N GLU A 51 5.15 -4.86 7.46
CA GLU A 51 3.78 -5.38 7.34
C GLU A 51 2.79 -4.23 7.12
N ILE A 52 1.99 -4.33 6.07
CA ILE A 52 0.90 -3.40 5.77
C ILE A 52 -0.37 -3.84 6.52
N LYS A 53 -0.86 -2.98 7.40
CA LYS A 53 -2.11 -3.20 8.16
C LYS A 53 -3.34 -2.68 7.43
N GLY A 54 -3.18 -1.66 6.58
CA GLY A 54 -4.24 -1.15 5.72
C GLY A 54 -4.07 0.34 5.41
N LEU A 55 -5.08 0.88 4.73
CA LEU A 55 -5.11 2.24 4.25
C LEU A 55 -6.52 2.81 4.41
N ASP A 56 -6.65 4.01 4.98
CA ASP A 56 -7.92 4.72 5.05
C ASP A 56 -8.20 5.41 3.71
N ILE A 57 -9.41 5.25 3.16
CA ILE A 57 -9.81 5.85 1.88
C ILE A 57 -11.09 6.67 2.05
N TYR A 58 -11.06 7.92 1.60
CA TYR A 58 -12.23 8.77 1.49
C TYR A 58 -12.90 8.59 0.13
N ASP A 59 -14.19 8.23 0.14
CA ASP A 59 -15.05 8.10 -1.04
C ASP A 59 -15.88 9.38 -1.22
N PRO A 60 -15.53 10.27 -2.16
CA PRO A 60 -16.19 11.56 -2.33
C PRO A 60 -17.61 11.46 -2.91
N ILE A 61 -17.97 10.30 -3.47
CA ILE A 61 -19.31 10.04 -4.04
C ILE A 61 -20.30 9.76 -2.91
N LYS A 62 -19.88 8.93 -1.95
CA LYS A 62 -20.68 8.54 -0.80
C LYS A 62 -20.50 9.44 0.42
N ASP A 63 -19.46 10.28 0.37
CA ASP A 63 -19.04 11.13 1.47
C ASP A 63 -18.75 10.33 2.75
N GLU A 64 -17.96 9.26 2.61
CA GLU A 64 -17.61 8.36 3.70
C GLU A 64 -16.10 8.09 3.74
N VAL A 65 -15.54 8.00 4.95
CA VAL A 65 -14.20 7.45 5.17
C VAL A 65 -14.36 5.96 5.46
N LYS A 66 -13.80 5.13 4.59
CA LYS A 66 -13.70 3.69 4.82
C LYS A 66 -12.46 3.41 5.66
N ALA A 67 -12.65 2.63 6.72
CA ALA A 67 -11.59 2.23 7.62
C ALA A 67 -10.55 1.33 6.92
N ARG A 68 -9.33 1.36 7.45
CA ARG A 68 -8.15 0.58 7.03
C ARG A 68 -8.49 -0.82 6.55
N ASN A 69 -8.31 -1.04 5.26
CA ASN A 69 -8.45 -2.35 4.65
C ASN A 69 -7.35 -2.56 3.60
N VAL A 70 -6.68 -3.72 3.67
CA VAL A 70 -5.63 -4.10 2.71
C VAL A 70 -6.20 -4.44 1.34
N SER A 71 -7.49 -4.77 1.23
CA SER A 71 -8.14 -5.08 -0.05
C SER A 71 -8.25 -3.89 -1.01
N ASP A 72 -8.11 -2.66 -0.51
CA ASP A 72 -8.20 -1.45 -1.33
C ASP A 72 -6.83 -1.00 -1.89
N ILE A 73 -5.79 -1.78 -1.60
CA ILE A 73 -4.42 -1.59 -2.08
C ILE A 73 -4.23 -2.41 -3.35
N ALA A 74 -3.78 -1.77 -4.44
CA ALA A 74 -3.45 -2.50 -5.66
C ALA A 74 -2.09 -3.21 -5.49
N TYR A 75 -1.07 -2.44 -5.17
CA TYR A 75 0.28 -2.92 -4.91
C TYR A 75 1.05 -1.93 -4.05
N TRP A 76 2.16 -2.40 -3.48
CA TRP A 76 3.05 -1.61 -2.67
C TRP A 76 4.50 -1.97 -2.95
N MET A 77 5.39 -1.04 -2.65
CA MET A 77 6.81 -1.11 -2.96
C MET A 77 7.62 -0.73 -1.73
N VAL A 78 8.81 -1.31 -1.63
CA VAL A 78 9.75 -1.03 -0.56
C VAL A 78 11.06 -0.53 -1.16
N ASP A 79 11.54 0.58 -0.61
CA ASP A 79 12.92 1.03 -0.68
C ASP A 79 13.56 0.79 0.70
N ASP A 80 14.61 -0.04 0.73
CA ASP A 80 15.23 -0.50 1.97
C ASP A 80 16.33 0.43 2.50
N ASP A 81 16.79 1.41 1.72
CA ASP A 81 17.82 2.38 2.12
C ASP A 81 17.52 3.78 1.58
N TYR A 82 16.34 4.30 1.91
CA TYR A 82 15.84 5.56 1.40
C TYR A 82 16.68 6.76 1.87
N ASP A 83 17.22 7.51 0.92
CA ASP A 83 18.12 8.65 1.17
C ASP A 83 17.37 9.96 1.48
N GLY A 84 16.05 10.00 1.32
CA GLY A 84 15.23 11.21 1.48
C GLY A 84 14.94 11.97 0.18
N SER A 85 15.47 11.52 -0.95
CA SER A 85 15.34 12.19 -2.26
C SER A 85 14.72 11.29 -3.33
N ASN A 86 15.27 10.09 -3.54
CA ASN A 86 14.87 9.20 -4.62
C ASN A 86 14.33 7.91 -4.05
N PHE A 87 13.17 7.48 -4.55
CA PHE A 87 12.61 6.19 -4.18
C PHE A 87 13.14 5.12 -5.14
N VAL A 88 13.96 4.22 -4.63
CA VAL A 88 14.55 3.12 -5.39
C VAL A 88 13.83 1.82 -5.02
N VAL A 89 12.98 1.33 -5.92
CA VAL A 89 12.22 0.10 -5.70
C VAL A 89 13.18 -1.09 -5.54
N LYS A 90 13.10 -1.78 -4.39
CA LYS A 90 13.83 -3.02 -4.11
C LYS A 90 12.93 -4.24 -4.08
N GLN A 91 11.71 -4.06 -3.56
CA GLN A 91 10.70 -5.10 -3.50
C GLN A 91 9.36 -4.51 -3.96
N VAL A 92 8.55 -5.34 -4.61
CA VAL A 92 7.20 -4.99 -5.05
C VAL A 92 6.26 -6.14 -4.70
N PHE A 93 5.09 -5.78 -4.18
CA PHE A 93 4.09 -6.72 -3.71
C PHE A 93 2.71 -6.30 -4.20
N PHE A 94 1.95 -7.25 -4.71
CA PHE A 94 0.56 -7.08 -5.10
C PHE A 94 -0.33 -7.59 -3.98
N CYS A 95 -1.38 -6.84 -3.66
CA CYS A 95 -2.38 -7.26 -2.67
C CYS A 95 -3.59 -7.93 -3.32
N GLY A 96 -3.63 -7.95 -4.66
CA GLY A 96 -4.60 -8.69 -5.46
C GLY A 96 -5.96 -8.03 -5.62
N GLY A 97 -6.74 -8.58 -6.56
CA GLY A 97 -8.10 -8.17 -6.88
C GLY A 97 -9.10 -8.41 -5.75
N GLU A 98 -10.40 -8.47 -6.07
CA GLU A 98 -11.49 -8.50 -5.09
C GLU A 98 -11.20 -9.39 -3.86
N LYS A 99 -11.64 -8.96 -2.67
CA LYS A 99 -11.42 -9.61 -1.37
C LYS A 99 -11.60 -11.15 -1.38
N ASP A 100 -12.50 -11.65 -2.22
CA ASP A 100 -12.77 -13.07 -2.40
C ASP A 100 -11.68 -13.82 -3.20
N GLU A 101 -11.08 -13.20 -4.22
CA GLU A 101 -9.95 -13.76 -4.98
C GLU A 101 -8.73 -13.95 -4.05
N PHE A 102 -8.41 -12.94 -3.22
CA PHE A 102 -7.30 -13.00 -2.25
C PHE A 102 -7.49 -14.15 -1.23
N ASN A 103 -8.70 -14.27 -0.69
CA ASN A 103 -9.01 -15.30 0.31
C ASN A 103 -9.01 -16.71 -0.28
N LYS A 104 -9.45 -16.89 -1.53
CA LYS A 104 -9.41 -18.18 -2.23
C LYS A 104 -7.98 -18.60 -2.57
N TRP A 105 -7.16 -17.66 -3.04
CA TRP A 105 -5.74 -17.89 -3.31
C TRP A 105 -4.97 -18.28 -2.04
N LYS A 106 -5.12 -17.52 -0.94
CA LYS A 106 -4.44 -17.81 0.35
C LYS A 106 -4.80 -19.20 0.91
N LYS A 107 -5.98 -19.70 0.59
CA LYS A 107 -6.44 -21.04 0.99
C LYS A 107 -6.04 -22.15 0.00
N GLY A 108 -5.38 -21.82 -1.12
CA GLY A 108 -5.02 -22.76 -2.19
C GLY A 108 -6.24 -23.36 -2.91
N LEU A 109 -7.39 -22.68 -2.84
CA LEU A 109 -8.68 -23.25 -3.25
C LEU A 109 -9.03 -22.99 -4.72
N ASP A 110 -8.33 -22.07 -5.40
CA ASP A 110 -8.71 -21.64 -6.75
C ASP A 110 -7.49 -21.27 -7.60
N ASN A 111 -6.97 -22.23 -8.37
CA ASN A 111 -5.86 -22.00 -9.32
C ASN A 111 -6.24 -20.98 -10.41
N LEU A 112 -7.54 -20.83 -10.73
CA LEU A 112 -8.01 -19.90 -11.74
C LEU A 112 -7.85 -18.43 -11.30
N ALA A 113 -8.03 -18.17 -9.99
CA ALA A 113 -7.78 -16.86 -9.38
C ALA A 113 -6.27 -16.53 -9.36
N LYS A 114 -5.41 -17.54 -9.17
CA LYS A 114 -3.95 -17.39 -9.28
C LYS A 114 -3.55 -16.97 -10.70
N ASP A 115 -4.09 -17.63 -11.72
CA ASP A 115 -3.82 -17.32 -13.13
C ASP A 115 -4.31 -15.92 -13.55
N SER A 116 -5.50 -15.51 -13.08
CA SER A 116 -6.05 -14.19 -13.42
C SER A 116 -5.25 -13.06 -12.76
N ALA A 117 -4.84 -13.23 -11.50
CA ALA A 117 -3.98 -12.30 -10.77
C ALA A 117 -2.58 -12.24 -11.39
N LYS A 118 -2.00 -13.38 -11.74
CA LYS A 118 -0.73 -13.49 -12.46
C LYS A 118 -0.74 -12.71 -13.77
N LYS A 119 -1.75 -12.92 -14.61
CA LYS A 119 -1.90 -12.16 -15.87
C LYS A 119 -2.03 -10.64 -15.64
N LYS A 120 -2.68 -10.19 -14.57
CA LYS A 120 -2.75 -8.76 -14.22
C LYS A 120 -1.36 -8.21 -13.87
N VAL A 121 -0.57 -8.96 -13.09
CA VAL A 121 0.79 -8.56 -12.70
C VAL A 121 1.72 -8.54 -13.92
N GLU A 122 1.73 -9.60 -14.72
CA GLU A 122 2.50 -9.68 -15.97
C GLU A 122 2.17 -8.54 -16.91
N LYS A 123 0.89 -8.19 -17.07
CA LYS A 123 0.45 -7.06 -17.88
C LYS A 123 0.92 -5.71 -17.30
N THR A 124 0.89 -5.56 -15.98
CA THR A 124 1.29 -4.33 -15.29
C THR A 124 2.80 -4.10 -15.41
N LEU A 125 3.58 -5.16 -15.21
CA LEU A 125 5.04 -5.13 -15.24
C LEU A 125 5.62 -5.35 -16.64
N LYS A 126 4.80 -5.81 -17.60
CA LYS A 126 5.19 -6.20 -18.96
C LYS A 126 6.29 -7.27 -18.99
N ILE A 127 6.13 -8.30 -18.17
CA ILE A 127 7.06 -9.45 -18.05
C ILE A 127 6.26 -10.75 -17.99
N GLU A 128 6.91 -11.87 -18.24
CA GLU A 128 6.42 -13.22 -17.90
C GLU A 128 6.99 -13.63 -16.55
N ILE A 129 6.18 -14.23 -15.68
CA ILE A 129 6.58 -14.59 -14.32
C ILE A 129 6.28 -16.08 -14.13
N ASP A 130 7.17 -16.83 -13.46
CA ASP A 130 6.85 -18.20 -13.06
C ASP A 130 5.96 -18.24 -11.81
N ASP A 131 5.42 -19.41 -11.46
CA ASP A 131 4.46 -19.51 -10.35
C ASP A 131 5.10 -19.29 -8.96
N GLU A 132 6.39 -19.59 -8.81
CA GLU A 132 7.12 -19.43 -7.55
C GLU A 132 7.47 -17.95 -7.32
N ALA A 133 7.91 -17.27 -8.37
CA ALA A 133 8.15 -15.84 -8.37
C ALA A 133 6.85 -15.06 -8.13
N PHE A 134 5.72 -15.51 -8.69
CA PHE A 134 4.43 -14.89 -8.45
C PHE A 134 3.98 -15.00 -6.98
N ASP A 135 4.19 -16.15 -6.33
CA ASP A 135 3.81 -16.33 -4.93
C ASP A 135 4.62 -15.41 -3.98
N ARG A 136 5.85 -15.05 -4.36
CA ARG A 136 6.68 -14.09 -3.61
C ARG A 136 6.25 -12.64 -3.80
N LEU A 137 5.69 -12.33 -4.96
CA LEU A 137 5.19 -10.99 -5.29
C LEU A 137 3.84 -10.70 -4.65
N TYR A 138 3.24 -11.61 -3.89
CA TYR A 138 1.88 -11.44 -3.40
C TYR A 138 1.82 -11.48 -1.88
N GLY A 139 1.30 -10.42 -1.27
CA GLY A 139 1.22 -10.34 0.18
C GLY A 139 1.21 -8.91 0.73
N HIS A 140 1.14 -8.84 2.05
CA HIS A 140 1.17 -7.63 2.86
C HIS A 140 2.38 -7.60 3.80
N ILE A 141 3.28 -8.59 3.70
CA ILE A 141 4.51 -8.68 4.48
C ILE A 141 5.69 -8.73 3.50
N SER A 142 6.70 -7.91 3.73
CA SER A 142 7.89 -7.89 2.89
C SER A 142 8.80 -9.10 3.14
N HIS A 143 9.68 -9.37 2.19
CA HIS A 143 10.83 -10.22 2.48
C HIS A 143 11.71 -9.57 3.55
N PRO A 144 12.50 -10.35 4.31
CA PRO A 144 13.42 -9.81 5.29
C PRO A 144 14.38 -8.78 4.68
N ILE A 145 14.57 -7.67 5.39
CA ILE A 145 15.45 -6.56 5.02
C ILE A 145 16.58 -6.52 6.03
N GLU A 146 17.81 -6.66 5.56
CA GLU A 146 18.99 -6.54 6.40
C GLU A 146 19.22 -5.09 6.84
N ILE A 147 19.45 -4.90 8.15
CA ILE A 147 19.82 -3.60 8.71
C ILE A 147 21.33 -3.42 8.62
N LYS A 148 21.76 -2.61 7.64
CA LYS A 148 23.17 -2.36 7.32
C LYS A 148 23.79 -1.25 8.17
N LYS A 149 22.98 -0.26 8.60
CA LYS A 149 23.45 0.89 9.36
C LYS A 149 22.39 1.37 10.37
N LYS A 150 22.86 2.00 11.45
CA LYS A 150 21.99 2.66 12.43
C LYS A 150 21.26 3.83 11.79
N GLY A 151 19.95 3.93 11.99
CA GLY A 151 19.13 4.99 11.39
C GLY A 151 18.85 4.77 9.90
N GLN A 152 18.99 3.53 9.41
CA GLN A 152 18.54 3.16 8.06
C GLN A 152 17.05 3.47 7.92
N LYS A 153 16.69 4.14 6.82
CA LYS A 153 15.33 4.53 6.53
C LYS A 153 14.75 3.58 5.50
N ILE A 154 13.57 3.05 5.81
CA ILE A 154 12.81 2.21 4.89
C ILE A 154 11.62 3.05 4.42
N ALA A 155 11.53 3.31 3.12
CA ALA A 155 10.38 3.97 2.55
C ALA A 155 9.44 2.92 1.96
N VAL A 156 8.16 3.06 2.29
CA VAL A 156 7.10 2.17 1.81
C VAL A 156 6.12 3.00 1.03
N ARG A 157 5.90 2.61 -0.23
CA ARG A 157 5.01 3.28 -1.16
C ARG A 157 3.83 2.39 -1.47
N ILE A 158 2.63 2.91 -1.32
CA ILE A 158 1.39 2.19 -1.56
C ILE A 158 0.64 2.87 -2.70
N ILE A 159 0.15 2.06 -3.62
CA ILE A 159 -0.72 2.46 -4.71
C ILE A 159 -2.12 1.88 -4.47
N SER A 160 -3.12 2.75 -4.39
CA SER A 160 -4.51 2.34 -4.20
C SER A 160 -5.07 1.69 -5.49
N GLN A 161 -6.22 1.02 -5.38
CA GLN A 161 -6.97 0.54 -6.55
C GLN A 161 -7.47 1.66 -7.49
N PHE A 162 -7.56 2.90 -7.01
CA PHE A 162 -7.98 4.06 -7.80
C PHE A 162 -6.78 4.82 -8.41
N GLY A 163 -5.55 4.46 -8.02
CA GLY A 163 -4.31 4.96 -8.62
C GLY A 163 -3.62 6.06 -7.83
N GLU A 164 -4.14 6.46 -6.66
CA GLU A 164 -3.44 7.40 -5.78
C GLU A 164 -2.22 6.73 -5.10
N GLU A 165 -1.20 7.53 -4.86
CA GLU A 165 0.04 7.13 -4.21
C GLU A 165 0.17 7.74 -2.82
N CYS A 166 0.61 6.93 -1.84
CA CYS A 166 1.06 7.41 -0.54
C CYS A 166 2.39 6.78 -0.17
N THR A 167 3.27 7.57 0.46
CA THR A 167 4.57 7.10 0.97
C THR A 167 4.67 7.31 2.46
N LYS A 168 5.12 6.28 3.18
CA LYS A 168 5.50 6.38 4.59
C LYS A 168 6.95 5.99 4.75
N VAL A 169 7.71 6.81 5.48
CA VAL A 169 9.13 6.56 5.76
C VAL A 169 9.26 6.13 7.21
N LEU A 170 9.92 5.00 7.43
CA LEU A 170 10.15 4.38 8.73
C LEU A 170 11.64 4.43 9.02
N GLU A 171 12.02 4.88 10.21
CA GLU A 171 13.42 4.87 10.65
C GLU A 171 13.66 3.65 11.55
N VAL A 172 14.59 2.78 11.15
CA VAL A 172 14.96 1.61 11.94
C VAL A 172 15.99 2.03 13.00
N LYS A 173 15.54 2.02 14.25
CA LYS A 173 16.37 2.21 15.44
C LYS A 173 17.07 0.94 15.88
#